data_AF-A0AAN7B302-F1
#
_entry.id   AF-A0AAN7B302-F1
#
_cell.length_a   1.000
_cell.length_b   1.000
_cell.length_c   1.000
_cell.angle_alpha   90.00
_cell.angle_beta   90.00
_cell.angle_gamma   90.00
#
_symmetry.space_group_name_H-M   'P 1'
#
loop_
_entity.id
_entity.type
_entity.pdbx_description
1 polymer ?
#
loop_
_entity_poly.entity_id
_entity_poly.type
_entity_poly.pdbx_seq_one_letter_code
_entity_poly.pdbx_strand_id
1 'polypeptide(L)'
;MDETSLESIRLHRCLDDMRRTLLRILPELIKKLNPETIFGKAANVVKGANVDQLLAEISNSAEKVSVCARGLGDDRDTRTAATVVETHDIVTRTRGGVDHLQTQVAEVLRRQQSLQSQLEAISGKNWLFQFLKEYSKPELHRKPAPKFTRPPQTHPVDSTAPAITTTAFELLNILSVDHLTSLNDETIILRRGRSLPDDALCRTASMIQTREVQNLLHYPEPGVVAVDGCADRAQVAKISPISLVCANLAQALRQNLNPVLAFFCGQHVNLHPNDDLQGPQGLVRGLLSQLVLVLV
;
A
#
# COMPACT_ATOMS: atom_id res chain seq x y z
N MET A 1 -52.96 16.87 -2.41
CA MET A 1 -53.07 18.34 -2.20
C MET A 1 -52.47 18.62 -0.84
N ASP A 2 -51.49 19.51 -0.76
CA ASP A 2 -50.69 19.78 0.45
C ASP A 2 -51.56 20.56 1.48
N GLU A 3 -51.68 20.06 2.72
CA GLU A 3 -52.49 20.68 3.79
C GLU A 3 -52.09 22.13 4.07
N THR A 4 -50.81 22.47 3.87
CA THR A 4 -50.30 23.85 3.96
C THR A 4 -50.93 24.81 2.96
N SER A 5 -51.35 24.30 1.80
CA SER A 5 -52.08 25.09 0.81
C SER A 5 -53.48 25.44 1.30
N LEU A 6 -54.13 24.58 2.09
CA LEU A 6 -55.50 24.78 2.53
C LEU A 6 -55.58 25.86 3.63
N GLU A 7 -54.66 25.82 4.59
CA GLU A 7 -54.61 26.81 5.68
C GLU A 7 -54.12 28.18 5.19
N SER A 8 -53.21 28.24 4.22
CA SER A 8 -52.84 29.49 3.53
C SER A 8 -54.02 30.14 2.82
N ILE A 9 -54.84 29.33 2.12
CA ILE A 9 -56.09 29.79 1.49
C ILE A 9 -57.09 30.30 2.53
N ARG A 10 -57.18 29.64 3.69
CA ARG A 10 -58.05 30.04 4.80
C ARG A 10 -57.64 31.38 5.41
N LEU A 11 -56.34 31.58 5.64
CA LEU A 11 -55.79 32.85 6.14
C LEU A 11 -56.04 34.00 5.16
N HIS A 12 -55.81 33.78 3.86
CA HIS A 12 -56.08 34.77 2.82
C HIS A 12 -57.56 35.16 2.78
N ARG A 13 -58.47 34.18 2.91
CA ARG A 13 -59.90 34.43 2.98
C ARG A 13 -60.27 35.30 4.19
N CYS A 14 -59.72 34.99 5.38
CA CYS A 14 -59.97 35.79 6.57
C CYS A 14 -59.42 37.23 6.46
N LEU A 15 -58.25 37.40 5.83
CA LEU A 15 -57.69 38.73 5.56
C LEU A 15 -58.54 39.53 4.57
N ASP A 16 -59.04 38.89 3.51
CA ASP A 16 -59.95 39.52 2.57
C ASP A 16 -61.27 39.93 3.21
N ASP A 17 -61.83 39.07 4.06
CA ASP A 17 -63.06 39.37 4.82
C ASP A 17 -62.85 40.54 5.78
N MET A 18 -61.72 40.59 6.47
CA MET A 18 -61.35 41.72 7.33
C MET A 18 -61.18 43.01 6.51
N ARG A 19 -60.49 42.94 5.38
CA ARG A 19 -60.31 44.08 4.47
C ARG A 19 -61.64 44.61 3.96
N ARG A 20 -62.56 43.74 3.55
CA ARG A 20 -63.92 44.11 3.12
C ARG A 20 -64.71 44.75 4.25
N THR A 21 -64.60 44.19 5.45
CA THR A 21 -65.26 44.71 6.66
C THR A 21 -64.73 46.11 6.99
N LEU A 22 -63.42 46.32 6.96
CA LEU A 22 -62.81 47.63 7.14
C LEU A 22 -63.26 48.62 6.07
N LEU A 23 -63.17 48.27 4.79
CA LEU A 23 -63.58 49.15 3.69
C LEU A 23 -65.07 49.52 3.75
N ARG A 24 -65.92 48.65 4.29
CA ARG A 24 -67.35 48.92 4.52
C ARG A 24 -67.58 49.86 5.71
N ILE A 25 -66.85 49.66 6.81
CA ILE A 25 -67.08 50.38 8.07
C ILE A 25 -66.40 51.75 8.09
N LEU A 26 -65.24 51.88 7.43
CA LEU A 26 -64.40 53.07 7.49
C LEU A 26 -65.10 54.35 6.96
N PRO A 27 -65.87 54.32 5.85
CA PRO A 27 -66.68 55.45 5.42
C PRO A 27 -67.77 55.86 6.43
N GLU A 28 -68.42 54.88 7.07
CA GLU A 28 -69.43 55.12 8.11
C GLU A 28 -68.81 55.73 9.37
N LEU A 29 -67.59 55.32 9.71
CA LEU A 29 -66.82 55.90 10.81
C LEU A 29 -66.40 57.34 10.50
N ILE A 30 -65.84 57.59 9.31
CA ILE A 30 -65.44 58.95 8.86
C ILE A 30 -66.64 59.88 8.86
N LYS A 31 -67.79 59.44 8.33
CA LYS A 31 -69.02 60.24 8.30
C LYS A 31 -69.51 60.62 9.70
N LYS A 32 -69.33 59.73 10.68
CA LYS A 32 -69.70 59.98 12.08
C LYS A 32 -68.68 60.82 12.85
N LEU A 33 -67.41 60.77 12.46
CA LEU A 33 -66.32 61.50 13.10
C LEU A 33 -66.06 62.89 12.49
N ASN A 34 -66.69 63.22 11.35
CA ASN A 34 -66.51 64.51 10.70
C ASN A 34 -67.12 65.66 11.55
N PRO A 35 -66.33 66.64 11.99
CA PRO A 35 -66.76 67.70 12.92
C PRO A 35 -67.92 68.57 12.43
N GLU A 36 -68.13 68.71 11.11
CA GLU A 36 -69.24 69.49 10.56
C GLU A 36 -70.62 68.89 10.88
N THR A 37 -70.70 67.56 11.06
CA THR A 37 -71.90 66.85 11.51
C THR A 37 -72.09 66.87 13.04
N ILE A 38 -71.01 67.11 13.79
CA ILE A 38 -70.99 67.07 15.26
C ILE A 38 -71.46 68.40 15.85
N PHE A 39 -71.16 69.52 15.18
CA PHE A 39 -71.56 70.86 15.65
C PHE A 39 -72.98 71.31 15.25
N GLY A 40 -73.65 70.58 14.36
CA GLY A 40 -74.95 70.99 13.80
C GLY A 40 -76.20 70.68 14.64
N LYS A 41 -76.15 69.82 15.66
CA LYS A 41 -77.32 69.42 16.48
C LYS A 41 -76.89 68.74 17.79
N ALA A 42 -76.32 69.52 18.70
CA ALA A 42 -76.02 69.11 20.08
C ALA A 42 -77.29 68.97 20.95
N ALA A 43 -78.26 68.15 20.53
CA ALA A 43 -79.45 67.86 21.34
C ALA A 43 -80.21 66.57 20.97
N ASN A 44 -79.59 65.62 20.26
CA ASN A 44 -80.11 64.26 20.23
C ASN A 44 -79.03 63.33 20.72
N VAL A 45 -79.20 62.90 21.99
CA VAL A 45 -78.55 61.79 22.66
C VAL A 45 -78.25 60.69 21.64
N VAL A 46 -77.00 60.72 21.19
CA VAL A 46 -76.49 59.94 20.09
C VAL A 46 -76.56 58.47 20.51
N LYS A 47 -77.21 57.68 19.67
CA LYS A 47 -77.14 56.22 19.61
C LYS A 47 -75.67 55.74 19.64
N GLY A 48 -75.06 55.71 20.83
CA GLY A 48 -73.71 55.16 21.07
C GLY A 48 -73.60 53.68 20.70
N ALA A 49 -74.74 52.98 20.74
CA ALA A 49 -74.85 51.56 20.37
C ALA A 49 -74.33 51.21 18.96
N ASN A 50 -74.24 52.16 18.02
CA ASN A 50 -73.81 51.85 16.66
C ASN A 50 -72.28 51.93 16.46
N VAL A 51 -71.56 52.78 17.20
CA VAL A 51 -70.08 52.82 17.09
C VAL A 51 -69.47 51.60 17.78
N ASP A 52 -69.99 51.25 18.96
CA ASP A 52 -69.55 50.06 19.69
C ASP A 52 -69.82 48.78 18.89
N GLN A 53 -70.94 48.71 18.17
CA GLN A 53 -71.25 47.60 17.27
C GLN A 53 -70.26 47.50 16.10
N LEU A 54 -69.88 48.63 15.48
CA LEU A 54 -68.90 48.65 14.39
C LEU A 54 -67.49 48.26 14.88
N LEU A 55 -67.11 48.72 16.07
CA LEU A 55 -65.84 48.34 16.71
C LEU A 55 -65.86 46.85 17.12
N ALA A 56 -66.99 46.33 17.60
CA ALA A 56 -67.15 44.92 17.90
C ALA A 56 -67.06 44.04 16.63
N GLU A 57 -67.60 44.49 15.49
CA GLU A 57 -67.45 43.81 14.20
C GLU A 57 -65.98 43.76 13.75
N ILE A 58 -65.25 44.87 13.85
CA ILE A 58 -63.82 44.92 13.52
C ILE A 58 -63.02 44.04 14.49
N SER A 59 -63.30 44.11 15.79
CA SER A 59 -62.62 43.31 16.82
C SER A 59 -62.82 41.82 16.57
N ASN A 60 -64.05 41.38 16.28
CA ASN A 60 -64.36 39.98 15.97
C ASN A 60 -63.66 39.52 14.68
N SER A 61 -63.60 40.38 13.65
CA SER A 61 -62.86 40.06 12.42
C SER A 61 -61.34 39.95 12.67
N ALA A 62 -60.77 40.83 13.49
CA ALA A 62 -59.35 40.80 13.85
C ALA A 62 -59.01 39.55 14.70
N GLU A 63 -59.91 39.15 15.60
CA GLU A 63 -59.77 37.95 16.41
C GLU A 63 -59.75 36.68 15.54
N LYS A 64 -60.63 36.59 14.54
CA LYS A 64 -60.62 35.48 13.57
C LYS A 64 -59.29 35.37 12.81
N VAL A 65 -58.71 36.49 12.39
CA VAL A 65 -57.38 36.51 11.74
C VAL A 65 -56.29 36.07 12.73
N SER A 66 -56.33 36.53 13.98
CA SER A 66 -55.38 36.13 15.02
C SER A 66 -55.41 34.63 15.33
N VAL A 67 -56.61 34.03 15.37
CA VAL A 67 -56.77 32.57 15.59
C VAL A 67 -56.24 31.78 14.39
N CYS A 68 -56.55 32.21 13.16
CA CYS A 68 -56.03 31.54 11.95
C CYS A 68 -54.49 31.65 11.84
N ALA A 69 -53.92 32.81 12.18
CA ALA A 69 -52.47 33.00 12.15
C ALA A 69 -51.74 32.15 13.21
N ARG A 70 -52.33 31.97 14.40
CA ARG A 70 -51.78 31.09 15.44
C ARG A 70 -51.79 29.62 15.02
N GLY A 71 -52.89 29.14 14.45
CA GLY A 71 -52.97 27.76 13.94
C GLY A 71 -51.90 27.45 12.87
N LEU A 72 -51.58 28.41 12.01
CA LEU A 72 -50.52 28.27 11.00
C LEU A 72 -49.12 28.26 11.62
N GLY A 73 -48.93 28.92 12.77
CA GLY A 73 -47.69 28.88 13.55
C GLY A 73 -47.44 27.50 14.15
N ASP A 74 -48.44 26.95 14.85
CA ASP A 74 -48.35 25.64 15.51
C ASP A 74 -48.15 24.50 14.49
N ASP A 75 -48.83 24.54 13.34
CA ASP A 75 -48.64 23.56 12.26
C ASP A 75 -47.23 23.65 11.64
N ARG A 76 -46.70 24.86 11.49
CA ARG A 76 -45.33 25.06 11.00
C ARG A 76 -44.30 24.55 12.01
N ASP A 77 -44.52 24.78 13.30
CA ASP A 77 -43.60 24.34 14.36
C ASP A 77 -43.58 22.81 14.49
N THR A 78 -44.76 22.18 14.43
CA THR A 78 -44.87 20.71 14.44
C THR A 78 -44.24 20.06 13.20
N ARG A 79 -44.47 20.62 12.00
CA ARG A 79 -43.84 20.14 10.76
C ARG A 79 -42.33 20.36 10.76
N THR A 80 -41.86 21.47 11.31
CA THR A 80 -40.43 21.73 11.48
C THR A 80 -39.79 20.74 12.45
N ALA A 81 -40.44 20.43 13.57
CA ALA A 81 -39.96 19.42 14.51
C ALA A 81 -39.90 18.03 13.87
N ALA A 82 -40.93 17.62 13.12
CA ALA A 82 -40.96 16.33 12.43
C ALA A 82 -39.85 16.21 11.37
N THR A 83 -39.63 17.26 10.57
CA THR A 83 -38.56 17.27 9.56
C THR A 83 -37.16 17.29 10.17
N VAL A 84 -36.97 17.94 11.33
CA VAL A 84 -35.71 17.91 12.08
C VAL A 84 -35.40 16.50 12.59
N VAL A 85 -36.41 15.78 13.11
CA VAL A 85 -36.24 14.38 13.56
C VAL A 85 -35.88 13.47 12.39
N GLU A 86 -36.59 13.57 11.26
CA GLU A 86 -36.28 12.78 10.06
C GLU A 86 -34.87 13.09 9.51
N THR A 87 -34.49 14.37 9.48
CA THR A 87 -33.14 14.79 9.06
C THR A 87 -32.08 14.24 10.01
N HIS A 88 -32.35 14.23 11.33
CA HIS A 88 -31.45 13.67 12.32
C HIS A 88 -31.24 12.17 12.13
N ASP A 89 -32.31 11.42 11.85
CA ASP A 89 -32.24 9.98 11.58
C ASP A 89 -31.44 9.67 10.29
N ILE A 90 -31.60 10.50 9.25
CA ILE A 90 -30.80 10.37 8.02
C ILE A 90 -29.33 10.63 8.33
N VAL A 91 -29.01 11.71 9.06
CA VAL A 91 -27.63 12.08 9.42
C VAL A 91 -26.96 11.00 10.26
N THR A 92 -27.67 10.43 11.24
CA THR A 92 -27.12 9.35 12.07
C THR A 92 -26.85 8.08 11.27
N ARG A 93 -27.76 7.71 10.34
CA ARG A 93 -27.55 6.57 9.43
C ARG A 93 -26.38 6.80 8.48
N THR A 94 -26.27 8.00 7.90
CA THR A 94 -25.14 8.36 7.02
C THR A 94 -23.82 8.34 7.78
N ARG A 95 -23.81 8.86 9.01
CA ARG A 95 -22.62 8.82 9.88
C ARG A 95 -22.16 7.39 10.16
N GLY A 96 -23.07 6.49 10.51
CA GLY A 96 -22.74 5.06 10.69
C GLY A 96 -22.17 4.41 9.42
N GLY A 97 -22.67 4.80 8.24
CA GLY A 97 -22.12 4.36 6.95
C GLY A 97 -20.70 4.86 6.70
N VAL A 98 -20.41 6.12 7.07
CA VAL A 98 -19.07 6.71 6.96
C VAL A 98 -18.08 6.02 7.91
N ASP A 99 -18.47 5.74 9.15
CA ASP A 99 -17.63 5.03 10.12
C ASP A 99 -17.30 3.61 9.63
N HIS A 100 -18.28 2.93 9.01
CA HIS A 100 -18.07 1.63 8.38
C HIS A 100 -17.06 1.70 7.22
N LEU A 101 -17.21 2.68 6.33
CA LEU A 101 -16.27 2.89 5.21
C LEU A 101 -14.87 3.24 5.71
N GLN A 102 -14.75 4.08 6.74
CA GLN A 102 -13.46 4.42 7.34
C GLN A 102 -12.75 3.18 7.91
N THR A 103 -13.52 2.27 8.51
CA THR A 103 -13.00 0.97 8.99
C THR A 103 -12.54 0.09 7.84
N GLN A 104 -13.30 0.03 6.73
CA GLN A 104 -12.89 -0.72 5.53
C GLN A 104 -11.61 -0.14 4.91
N VAL A 105 -11.49 1.17 4.81
CA VAL A 105 -10.29 1.84 4.30
C VAL A 105 -9.07 1.54 5.18
N ALA A 106 -9.22 1.59 6.50
CA ALA A 106 -8.15 1.24 7.43
C ALA A 106 -7.69 -0.22 7.25
N GLU A 107 -8.61 -1.17 7.08
CA GLU A 107 -8.27 -2.57 6.83
C GLU A 107 -7.59 -2.78 5.47
N VAL A 108 -8.03 -2.07 4.43
CA VAL A 108 -7.37 -2.10 3.11
C VAL A 108 -5.94 -1.56 3.20
N LEU A 109 -5.72 -0.43 3.89
CA LEU A 109 -4.39 0.13 4.11
C LEU A 109 -3.49 -0.83 4.90
N ARG A 110 -4.05 -1.51 5.91
CA ARG A 110 -3.32 -2.53 6.68
C ARG A 110 -2.93 -3.72 5.81
N ARG A 111 -3.82 -4.17 4.93
CA ARG A 111 -3.52 -5.22 3.93
C ARG A 111 -2.46 -4.76 2.93
N GLN A 112 -2.54 -3.51 2.47
CA GLN A 112 -1.54 -2.93 1.56
C GLN A 112 -0.16 -2.84 2.22
N GLN A 113 -0.07 -2.38 3.47
CA GLN A 113 1.19 -2.40 4.23
C GLN A 113 1.73 -3.81 4.42
N SER A 114 0.87 -4.77 4.77
CA SER A 114 1.26 -6.18 4.88
C SER A 114 1.82 -6.73 3.56
N LEU A 115 1.12 -6.47 2.45
CA LEU A 115 1.58 -6.86 1.12
C LEU A 115 2.87 -6.14 0.74
N GLN A 116 3.03 -4.87 1.10
CA GLN A 116 4.25 -4.11 0.85
C GLN A 116 5.43 -4.67 1.66
N SER A 117 5.25 -5.03 2.93
CA SER A 117 6.29 -5.70 3.73
C SER A 117 6.64 -7.08 3.19
N GLN A 118 5.65 -7.85 2.71
CA GLN A 118 5.90 -9.13 2.03
C GLN A 118 6.64 -8.91 0.71
N LEU A 119 6.26 -7.88 -0.05
CA LEU A 119 6.91 -7.52 -1.30
C LEU A 119 8.33 -7.02 -1.05
N GLU A 120 8.59 -6.26 0.02
CA GLU A 120 9.93 -5.81 0.43
C GLU A 120 10.79 -6.98 0.92
N ALA A 121 10.22 -7.96 1.63
CA ALA A 121 10.93 -9.19 2.01
C ALA A 121 11.26 -10.07 0.78
N ILE A 122 10.42 -10.05 -0.25
CA ILE A 122 10.66 -10.70 -1.55
C ILE A 122 11.63 -9.86 -2.40
N SER A 123 11.51 -8.53 -2.34
CA SER A 123 12.25 -7.54 -3.13
C SER A 123 13.65 -7.34 -2.60
N GLY A 124 13.93 -7.35 -1.29
CA GLY A 124 15.29 -7.34 -0.76
C GLY A 124 16.08 -8.59 -1.21
N LYS A 125 15.40 -9.73 -1.36
CA LYS A 125 15.96 -10.99 -1.87
C LYS A 125 16.11 -10.99 -3.40
N ASN A 126 15.19 -10.33 -4.12
CA ASN A 126 15.31 -10.07 -5.55
C ASN A 126 16.25 -8.91 -5.88
N TRP A 127 16.50 -7.98 -4.97
CA TRP A 127 17.32 -6.80 -5.18
C TRP A 127 18.78 -7.20 -5.17
N LEU A 128 19.20 -8.06 -4.24
CA LEU A 128 20.54 -8.63 -4.31
C LEU A 128 20.74 -9.43 -5.59
N PHE A 129 19.79 -10.29 -5.94
CA PHE A 129 19.88 -11.08 -7.17
C PHE A 129 19.85 -10.19 -8.43
N GLN A 130 18.95 -9.20 -8.49
CA GLN A 130 18.88 -8.22 -9.58
C GLN A 130 20.11 -7.34 -9.61
N PHE A 131 20.65 -6.92 -8.47
CA PHE A 131 21.92 -6.21 -8.36
C PHE A 131 23.02 -7.08 -8.96
N LEU A 132 23.24 -8.29 -8.47
CA LEU A 132 24.25 -9.20 -9.02
C LEU A 132 24.02 -9.52 -10.51
N LYS A 133 22.76 -9.58 -10.96
CA LYS A 133 22.40 -9.75 -12.37
C LYS A 133 22.69 -8.50 -13.21
N GLU A 134 22.38 -7.30 -12.71
CA GLU A 134 22.65 -6.01 -13.34
C GLU A 134 24.16 -5.79 -13.46
N TYR A 135 24.91 -6.12 -12.41
CA TYR A 135 26.38 -6.03 -12.36
C TYR A 135 27.09 -7.08 -13.20
N SER A 136 26.43 -8.21 -13.51
CA SER A 136 26.99 -9.24 -14.39
C SER A 136 26.60 -9.06 -15.85
N LYS A 137 25.77 -8.06 -16.20
CA LYS A 137 25.60 -7.65 -17.59
C LYS A 137 26.94 -7.09 -18.07
N PRO A 138 27.59 -7.71 -19.07
CA PRO A 138 28.81 -7.14 -19.62
C PRO A 138 28.45 -5.79 -20.24
N GLU A 139 28.93 -4.69 -19.66
CA GLU A 139 28.89 -3.42 -20.37
C GLU A 139 29.53 -3.65 -21.75
N LEU A 140 28.82 -3.18 -22.77
CA LEU A 140 29.10 -3.39 -24.20
C LEU A 140 30.37 -2.67 -24.68
N HIS A 141 31.35 -2.46 -23.80
CA HIS A 141 32.66 -1.89 -24.06
C HIS A 141 33.74 -2.93 -23.84
N ARG A 142 33.54 -4.11 -24.43
CA ARG A 142 34.59 -5.12 -24.60
C ARG A 142 35.60 -4.58 -25.62
N LYS A 143 36.58 -3.81 -25.13
CA LYS A 143 37.86 -3.66 -25.84
C LYS A 143 38.42 -5.08 -26.00
N PRO A 144 38.76 -5.53 -27.22
CA PRO A 144 39.25 -6.90 -27.42
C PRO A 144 40.46 -7.13 -26.51
N ALA A 145 40.41 -8.20 -25.73
CA ALA A 145 41.49 -8.59 -24.84
C ALA A 145 42.81 -8.69 -25.64
N PRO A 146 43.94 -8.26 -25.07
CA PRO A 146 45.24 -8.53 -25.67
C PRO A 146 45.37 -10.03 -25.88
N LYS A 147 45.61 -10.43 -27.12
CA LYS A 147 45.94 -11.82 -27.46
C LYS A 147 47.13 -12.20 -26.57
N PHE A 148 46.93 -13.14 -25.66
CA PHE A 148 48.04 -13.82 -24.99
C PHE A 148 48.83 -14.55 -26.07
N THR A 149 49.82 -13.87 -26.66
CA THR A 149 50.88 -14.50 -27.42
C THR A 149 51.68 -15.33 -26.44
N ARG A 150 51.34 -16.62 -26.39
CA ARG A 150 52.13 -17.66 -25.75
C ARG A 150 53.59 -17.50 -26.23
N PRO A 151 54.58 -17.29 -25.34
CA PRO A 151 55.96 -17.27 -25.76
C PRO A 151 56.31 -18.62 -26.41
N PRO A 152 57.03 -18.64 -27.54
CA PRO A 152 57.41 -19.88 -28.21
C PRO A 152 58.33 -20.67 -27.28
N GLN A 153 57.79 -21.72 -26.66
CA GLN A 153 58.59 -22.69 -25.93
C GLN A 153 59.33 -23.56 -26.95
N THR A 154 60.55 -23.18 -27.29
CA THR A 154 61.52 -24.02 -28.01
C THR A 154 62.28 -24.88 -27.00
N HIS A 155 61.72 -26.03 -26.64
CA HIS A 155 62.51 -27.16 -26.13
C HIS A 155 61.99 -28.45 -26.77
N PRO A 156 62.81 -29.16 -27.56
CA PRO A 156 62.48 -30.52 -27.99
C PRO A 156 62.74 -31.43 -26.80
N VAL A 157 61.69 -31.75 -26.05
CA VAL A 157 61.73 -32.84 -25.09
C VAL A 157 61.13 -34.05 -25.78
N ASP A 158 61.99 -34.95 -26.22
CA ASP A 158 61.63 -36.33 -26.55
C ASP A 158 61.04 -36.97 -25.29
N SER A 159 59.71 -36.88 -25.14
CA SER A 159 58.96 -37.61 -24.12
C SER A 159 58.15 -38.69 -24.80
N THR A 160 58.76 -39.87 -24.90
CA THR A 160 58.13 -41.18 -25.05
C THR A 160 57.38 -41.57 -23.76
N ALA A 161 56.54 -40.68 -23.25
CA ALA A 161 55.56 -41.02 -22.22
C ALA A 161 54.28 -41.50 -22.95
N PRO A 162 53.67 -42.63 -22.55
CA PRO A 162 52.41 -43.06 -23.13
C PRO A 162 51.38 -41.94 -22.91
N ALA A 163 50.77 -41.47 -23.99
CA ALA A 163 49.67 -40.52 -23.91
C ALA A 163 48.53 -41.18 -23.14
N ILE A 164 48.40 -40.84 -21.86
CA ILE A 164 47.28 -41.30 -21.04
C ILE A 164 46.04 -40.59 -21.60
N THR A 165 45.28 -41.29 -22.44
CA THR A 165 43.97 -40.85 -22.93
C THR A 165 42.91 -41.12 -21.87
N THR A 166 43.02 -40.47 -20.70
CA THR A 166 41.96 -40.56 -19.70
C THR A 166 40.75 -39.79 -20.21
N THR A 167 39.61 -40.46 -20.34
CA THR A 167 38.37 -39.78 -20.72
C THR A 167 37.84 -38.94 -19.54
N ALA A 168 37.04 -37.90 -19.82
CA ALA A 168 36.45 -37.10 -18.76
C ALA A 168 35.61 -37.93 -17.77
N PHE A 169 34.94 -38.98 -18.27
CA PHE A 169 34.18 -39.92 -17.45
C PHE A 169 35.09 -40.72 -16.50
N GLU A 170 36.24 -41.19 -16.98
CA GLU A 170 37.23 -41.87 -16.14
C GLU A 170 37.80 -40.92 -15.07
N LEU A 171 38.06 -39.66 -15.40
CA LEU A 171 38.48 -38.65 -14.42
C LEU A 171 37.42 -38.43 -13.34
N LEU A 172 36.14 -38.31 -13.72
CA LEU A 172 35.05 -38.16 -12.76
C LEU A 172 34.91 -39.39 -11.86
N ASN A 173 35.09 -40.59 -12.40
CA ASN A 173 35.10 -41.83 -11.61
C ASN A 173 36.29 -41.91 -10.65
N ILE A 174 37.47 -41.46 -11.06
CA ILE A 174 38.66 -41.39 -10.18
C ILE A 174 38.42 -40.38 -9.05
N LEU A 175 37.80 -39.24 -9.36
CA LEU A 175 37.47 -38.23 -8.36
C LEU A 175 36.40 -38.73 -7.38
N SER A 176 35.60 -39.75 -7.72
CA SER A 176 34.53 -40.32 -6.89
C SER A 176 33.64 -39.24 -6.27
N VAL A 177 33.29 -38.21 -7.04
CA VAL A 177 32.39 -37.13 -6.60
C VAL A 177 31.15 -37.16 -7.47
N ASP A 178 29.97 -37.16 -6.85
CA ASP A 178 28.75 -36.94 -7.61
C ASP A 178 28.74 -35.52 -8.18
N HIS A 179 28.75 -35.43 -9.51
CA HIS A 179 28.72 -34.20 -10.29
C HIS A 179 27.58 -33.23 -9.93
N LEU A 180 26.47 -33.72 -9.37
CA LEU A 180 25.34 -32.87 -8.96
C LEU A 180 25.48 -32.31 -7.55
N THR A 181 26.46 -32.75 -6.77
CA THR A 181 26.55 -32.39 -5.34
C THR A 181 26.69 -30.87 -5.14
N SER A 182 27.54 -30.20 -5.91
CA SER A 182 27.69 -28.73 -5.82
C SER A 182 26.39 -27.97 -6.11
N LEU A 183 25.60 -28.42 -7.10
CA LEU A 183 24.30 -27.83 -7.42
C LEU A 183 23.26 -28.09 -6.32
N ASN A 184 23.29 -29.28 -5.72
CA ASN A 184 22.44 -29.63 -4.60
C ASN A 184 22.78 -28.78 -3.36
N ASP A 185 24.07 -28.59 -3.06
CA ASP A 185 24.52 -27.74 -1.96
C ASP A 185 24.08 -26.30 -2.14
N GLU A 186 24.24 -25.75 -3.35
CA GLU A 186 23.76 -24.41 -3.69
C GLU A 186 22.25 -24.30 -3.48
N THR A 187 21.47 -25.27 -3.95
CA THR A 187 20.01 -25.29 -3.79
C THR A 187 19.62 -25.34 -2.31
N ILE A 188 20.32 -26.15 -1.51
CA ILE A 188 20.12 -26.23 -0.06
C ILE A 188 20.40 -24.87 0.59
N ILE A 189 21.48 -24.20 0.19
CA ILE A 189 21.89 -22.90 0.72
C ILE A 189 20.90 -21.81 0.33
N LEU A 190 20.47 -21.73 -0.93
CA LEU A 190 19.47 -20.77 -1.37
C LEU A 190 18.14 -20.97 -0.64
N ARG A 191 17.73 -22.23 -0.44
CA ARG A 191 16.50 -22.56 0.30
C ARG A 191 16.59 -22.17 1.77
N ARG A 192 17.67 -22.59 2.46
CA ARG A 192 17.88 -22.27 3.88
C ARG A 192 18.18 -20.80 4.11
N GLY A 193 18.76 -20.12 3.12
CA GLY A 193 19.08 -18.69 3.13
C GLY A 193 17.88 -17.82 3.45
N ARG A 194 16.69 -18.30 3.07
CA ARG A 194 15.43 -17.61 3.30
C ARG A 194 15.07 -17.47 4.77
N SER A 195 15.63 -18.29 5.66
CA SER A 195 15.39 -18.26 7.10
C SER A 195 16.48 -17.53 7.89
N LEU A 196 17.45 -16.89 7.21
CA LEU A 196 18.42 -16.05 7.89
C LEU A 196 17.73 -14.79 8.43
N PRO A 197 18.15 -14.30 9.61
CA PRO A 197 17.58 -13.08 10.18
C PRO A 197 17.95 -11.87 9.33
N ASP A 198 17.04 -10.88 9.30
CA ASP A 198 17.16 -9.73 8.39
C ASP A 198 18.42 -8.90 8.66
N ASP A 199 18.86 -8.80 9.92
CA ASP A 199 20.07 -8.10 10.30
C ASP A 199 21.33 -8.75 9.70
N ALA A 200 21.39 -10.09 9.68
CA ALA A 200 22.46 -10.83 9.02
C ALA A 200 22.43 -10.64 7.50
N LEU A 201 21.25 -10.61 6.89
CA LEU A 201 21.09 -10.33 5.46
C LEU A 201 21.57 -8.92 5.11
N CYS A 202 21.17 -7.91 5.88
CA CYS A 202 21.60 -6.52 5.70
C CYS A 202 23.12 -6.37 5.82
N ARG A 203 23.75 -6.98 6.83
CA ARG A 203 25.21 -6.97 6.99
C ARG A 203 25.94 -7.63 5.82
N THR A 204 25.38 -8.69 5.25
CA THR A 204 26.01 -9.36 4.11
C THR A 204 25.80 -8.58 2.80
N ALA A 205 24.67 -7.87 2.67
CA ALA A 205 24.45 -6.96 1.56
C ALA A 205 25.44 -5.78 1.60
N SER A 206 25.70 -5.18 2.76
CA SER A 206 26.68 -4.09 2.89
C SER A 206 28.11 -4.55 2.59
N MET A 207 28.44 -5.79 2.92
CA MET A 207 29.72 -6.40 2.59
C MET A 207 29.96 -6.52 1.08
N ILE A 208 28.95 -6.80 0.27
CA ILE A 208 29.08 -6.79 -1.21
C ILE A 208 29.36 -5.39 -1.74
N GLN A 209 28.87 -4.36 -1.05
CA GLN A 209 29.09 -2.96 -1.41
C GLN A 209 30.48 -2.44 -0.99
N THR A 210 31.30 -3.26 -0.31
CA THR A 210 32.68 -2.90 0.02
C THR A 210 33.51 -2.69 -1.24
N ARG A 211 34.47 -1.77 -1.17
CA ARG A 211 35.28 -1.40 -2.33
C ARG A 211 36.08 -2.59 -2.85
N GLU A 212 36.54 -3.46 -1.97
CA GLU A 212 37.32 -4.66 -2.27
C GLU A 212 36.50 -5.66 -3.10
N VAL A 213 35.28 -5.97 -2.67
CA VAL A 213 34.37 -6.85 -3.40
C VAL A 213 33.93 -6.22 -4.71
N GLN A 214 33.60 -4.92 -4.71
CA GLN A 214 33.25 -4.20 -5.93
C GLN A 214 34.40 -4.23 -6.93
N ASN A 215 35.63 -3.94 -6.51
CA ASN A 215 36.81 -4.03 -7.36
C ASN A 215 36.95 -5.45 -7.94
N LEU A 216 36.85 -6.49 -7.12
CA LEU A 216 36.94 -7.88 -7.59
C LEU A 216 35.89 -8.21 -8.67
N LEU A 217 34.68 -7.66 -8.56
CA LEU A 217 33.60 -7.89 -9.52
C LEU A 217 33.73 -7.05 -10.80
N HIS A 218 34.39 -5.90 -10.76
CA HIS A 218 34.53 -4.99 -11.92
C HIS A 218 35.81 -5.22 -12.72
N TYR A 219 36.92 -5.56 -12.05
CA TYR A 219 38.19 -5.72 -12.74
C TYR A 219 38.29 -7.10 -13.39
N PRO A 220 38.79 -7.19 -14.63
CA PRO A 220 39.01 -8.47 -15.31
C PRO A 220 40.21 -9.24 -14.74
N GLU A 221 40.96 -8.65 -13.82
CA GLU A 221 42.12 -9.28 -13.21
C GLU A 221 41.70 -10.24 -12.09
N PRO A 222 42.32 -11.42 -12.00
CA PRO A 222 42.09 -12.32 -10.88
C PRO A 222 42.44 -11.63 -9.56
N GLY A 223 41.52 -11.71 -8.60
CA GLY A 223 41.72 -11.13 -7.27
C GLY A 223 41.23 -12.06 -6.18
N VAL A 224 41.64 -11.77 -4.95
CA VAL A 224 41.18 -12.44 -3.74
C VAL A 224 40.70 -11.38 -2.78
N VAL A 225 39.49 -11.57 -2.25
CA VAL A 225 38.93 -10.69 -1.23
C VAL A 225 38.65 -11.53 0.02
N ALA A 226 39.25 -11.12 1.13
CA ALA A 226 38.95 -11.66 2.44
C ALA A 226 37.74 -10.91 3.00
N VAL A 227 36.79 -11.68 3.54
CA VAL A 227 35.54 -11.16 4.05
C VAL A 227 35.37 -11.69 5.47
N ASP A 228 35.12 -10.78 6.41
CA ASP A 228 34.77 -11.17 7.77
C ASP A 228 33.30 -11.57 7.84
N GLY A 229 33.07 -12.86 8.12
CA GLY A 229 31.75 -13.41 8.32
C GLY A 229 31.35 -13.29 9.79
N CYS A 230 30.38 -12.43 10.09
CA CYS A 230 29.77 -12.41 11.43
C CYS A 230 28.91 -13.67 11.61
N ALA A 231 29.51 -14.71 12.19
CA ALA A 231 28.82 -15.94 12.56
C ALA A 231 28.69 -16.00 14.08
N ASP A 232 27.50 -15.70 14.60
CA ASP A 232 27.18 -16.03 15.99
C ASP A 232 27.10 -17.55 16.12
N ARG A 233 28.06 -18.14 16.84
CA ARG A 233 28.15 -19.59 17.07
C ARG A 233 26.90 -20.16 17.75
N ALA A 234 26.15 -19.34 18.50
CA ALA A 234 24.91 -19.76 19.16
C ALA A 234 23.70 -19.81 18.21
N GLN A 235 23.76 -19.08 17.09
CA GLN A 235 22.66 -18.91 16.13
C GLN A 235 23.02 -19.37 14.73
N VAL A 236 23.98 -20.29 14.58
CA VAL A 236 24.31 -20.89 13.28
C VAL A 236 23.10 -21.71 12.80
N ALA A 237 22.11 -21.02 12.23
CA ALA A 237 21.39 -21.51 11.08
C ALA A 237 22.42 -22.25 10.22
N LYS A 238 22.11 -23.47 9.77
CA LYS A 238 23.05 -24.44 9.16
C LYS A 238 23.82 -23.93 7.92
N ILE A 239 23.75 -22.64 7.62
CA ILE A 239 24.37 -21.92 6.53
C ILE A 239 24.85 -20.54 7.03
N SER A 240 26.00 -20.07 6.54
CA SER A 240 26.45 -18.71 6.82
C SER A 240 25.79 -17.72 5.84
N PRO A 241 25.59 -16.45 6.24
CA PRO A 241 25.11 -15.42 5.31
C PRO A 241 26.01 -15.23 4.08
N ILE A 242 27.33 -15.38 4.25
CA ILE A 242 28.28 -15.34 3.13
C ILE A 242 28.03 -16.47 2.13
N SER A 243 27.70 -17.68 2.58
CA SER A 243 27.34 -18.77 1.66
C SER A 243 26.12 -18.45 0.83
N LEU A 244 25.11 -17.77 1.39
CA LEU A 244 23.94 -17.32 0.63
C LEU A 244 24.33 -16.31 -0.45
N VAL A 245 25.21 -15.38 -0.15
CA VAL A 245 25.72 -14.41 -1.13
C VAL A 245 26.48 -15.10 -2.24
N CYS A 246 27.42 -15.99 -1.91
CA CYS A 246 28.16 -16.75 -2.90
C CYS A 246 27.25 -17.61 -3.78
N ALA A 247 26.20 -18.21 -3.21
CA ALA A 247 25.20 -18.98 -3.97
C ALA A 247 24.42 -18.09 -4.96
N ASN A 248 23.95 -16.91 -4.53
CA ASN A 248 23.27 -15.97 -5.43
C ASN A 248 24.21 -15.45 -6.53
N LEU A 249 25.46 -15.15 -6.19
CA LEU A 249 26.47 -14.71 -7.16
C LEU A 249 26.77 -15.81 -8.18
N ALA A 250 26.96 -17.04 -7.71
CA ALA A 250 27.17 -18.18 -8.59
C ALA A 250 25.97 -18.38 -9.54
N GLN A 251 24.75 -18.29 -9.02
CA GLN A 251 23.53 -18.37 -9.84
C GLN A 251 23.46 -17.26 -10.88
N ALA A 252 23.76 -16.01 -10.50
CA ALA A 252 23.76 -14.86 -11.42
C ALA A 252 24.84 -14.97 -12.51
N LEU A 253 26.05 -15.40 -12.15
CA LEU A 253 27.16 -15.56 -13.10
C LEU A 253 26.90 -16.69 -14.10
N ARG A 254 26.30 -17.81 -13.67
CA ARG A 254 25.92 -18.92 -14.59
C ARG A 254 24.88 -18.50 -15.62
N GLN A 255 23.98 -17.56 -15.30
CA GLN A 255 23.02 -17.02 -16.28
C GLN A 255 23.69 -16.27 -17.43
N ASN A 256 24.91 -15.77 -17.22
CA ASN A 256 25.68 -15.05 -18.24
C ASN A 256 26.70 -15.96 -18.96
N LEU A 257 26.46 -17.28 -18.98
CA LEU A 257 27.30 -18.29 -19.65
C LEU A 257 28.76 -18.33 -19.14
N ASN A 258 29.03 -17.80 -17.95
CA ASN A 258 30.35 -17.90 -17.34
C ASN A 258 30.50 -19.26 -16.65
N PRO A 259 31.65 -19.94 -16.80
CA PRO A 259 31.95 -21.12 -16.00
C PRO A 259 32.13 -20.69 -14.53
N VAL A 260 31.33 -21.27 -13.64
CA VAL A 260 31.37 -20.97 -12.21
C VAL A 260 31.62 -22.26 -11.45
N LEU A 261 32.69 -22.26 -10.66
CA LEU A 261 33.00 -23.32 -9.71
C LEU A 261 32.63 -22.81 -8.31
N ALA A 262 31.81 -23.57 -7.59
CA ALA A 262 31.39 -23.23 -6.24
C ALA A 262 31.49 -24.45 -5.34
N PHE A 263 32.03 -24.24 -4.13
CA PHE A 263 32.10 -25.27 -3.10
C PHE A 263 31.75 -24.67 -1.75
N PHE A 264 30.84 -25.31 -1.03
CA PHE A 264 30.30 -24.79 0.22
C PHE A 264 30.69 -25.69 1.39
N CYS A 265 31.86 -25.43 1.97
CA CYS A 265 32.45 -26.26 3.04
C CYS A 265 31.49 -26.52 4.21
N GLY A 266 30.58 -25.56 4.51
CA GLY A 266 29.58 -25.69 5.56
C GLY A 266 28.56 -26.81 5.35
N GLN A 267 28.39 -27.34 4.12
CA GLN A 267 27.56 -28.53 3.89
C GLN A 267 28.30 -29.84 4.17
N HIS A 268 29.64 -29.81 4.21
CA HIS A 268 30.51 -30.98 4.37
C HIS A 268 31.32 -30.97 5.68
N VAL A 269 30.72 -30.44 6.74
CA VAL A 269 31.31 -30.42 8.10
C VAL A 269 30.62 -31.37 9.06
N ASN A 270 29.42 -31.86 8.72
CA ASN A 270 28.72 -32.83 9.57
C ASN A 270 29.33 -34.20 9.35
N LEU A 271 29.58 -34.94 10.45
CA LEU A 271 30.01 -36.35 10.46
C LEU A 271 28.91 -37.29 9.94
N HIS A 272 28.35 -37.03 8.75
CA HIS A 272 27.71 -38.11 8.03
C HIS A 272 28.84 -39.08 7.65
N PRO A 273 28.80 -40.35 8.08
CA PRO A 273 29.91 -41.28 7.90
C PRO A 273 30.27 -41.56 6.44
N ASN A 274 29.41 -41.14 5.50
CA ASN A 274 29.56 -41.35 4.06
C ASN A 274 29.69 -40.06 3.25
N ASP A 275 30.07 -38.93 3.86
CA ASP A 275 30.35 -37.71 3.10
C ASP A 275 31.81 -37.67 2.66
N ASP A 276 32.06 -38.12 1.43
CA ASP A 276 33.39 -38.18 0.82
C ASP A 276 33.99 -36.79 0.51
N LEU A 277 33.20 -35.71 0.67
CA LEU A 277 33.62 -34.34 0.39
C LEU A 277 34.04 -33.55 1.65
N GLN A 278 34.22 -34.23 2.77
CA GLN A 278 34.71 -33.60 3.99
C GLN A 278 36.16 -33.10 3.85
N GLY A 279 36.40 -31.88 4.36
CA GLY A 279 37.73 -31.29 4.47
C GLY A 279 38.38 -30.87 3.15
N PRO A 280 39.70 -30.57 3.17
CA PRO A 280 40.41 -30.01 2.02
C PRO A 280 40.46 -30.93 0.80
N GLN A 281 40.56 -32.25 1.02
CA GLN A 281 40.58 -33.22 -0.08
C GLN A 281 39.24 -33.25 -0.83
N GLY A 282 38.14 -33.24 -0.09
CA GLY A 282 36.80 -33.13 -0.65
C GLY A 282 36.60 -31.83 -1.45
N LEU A 283 37.06 -30.70 -0.92
CA LEU A 283 37.05 -29.42 -1.63
C LEU A 283 37.78 -29.50 -2.99
N VAL A 284 39.00 -30.03 -3.01
CA VAL A 284 39.78 -30.13 -4.25
C VAL A 284 39.09 -31.08 -5.24
N ARG A 285 38.63 -32.25 -4.77
CA ARG A 285 37.92 -33.23 -5.62
C ARG A 285 36.63 -32.63 -6.21
N GLY A 286 35.86 -31.90 -5.40
CA GLY A 286 34.63 -31.25 -5.82
C GLY A 286 34.81 -30.09 -6.79
N LEU A 287 35.90 -29.32 -6.68
CA LEU A 287 36.22 -28.27 -7.65
C LEU A 287 36.76 -28.86 -8.96
N LEU A 288 37.59 -29.91 -8.89
CA LEU A 288 38.10 -30.59 -10.07
C LEU A 288 36.98 -31.27 -10.86
N SER A 289 36.00 -31.91 -10.19
CA SER A 289 34.87 -32.53 -10.89
C SER A 289 34.05 -31.48 -11.64
N GLN A 290 33.77 -30.33 -11.02
CA GLN A 290 33.11 -29.21 -11.69
C GLN A 290 33.92 -28.67 -12.88
N LEU A 291 35.25 -28.56 -12.74
CA LEU A 291 36.11 -28.10 -13.83
C LEU A 291 36.09 -29.06 -15.01
N VAL A 292 36.17 -30.37 -14.76
CA VAL A 292 36.08 -31.40 -15.82
C VAL A 292 34.75 -31.28 -16.57
N LEU A 293 33.63 -31.10 -15.86
CA LEU A 293 32.30 -30.95 -16.47
C LEU A 293 32.15 -29.68 -17.29
N VAL A 294 32.85 -28.61 -16.92
CA VAL A 294 32.85 -27.33 -17.65
C VAL A 294 33.65 -27.41 -18.96
N LEU A 295 34.68 -28.27 -19.01
CA LEU A 295 35.59 -28.39 -20.15
C LEU A 295 35.15 -29.39 -21.21
N VAL A 296 34.11 -30.19 -20.94
CA VAL A 296 33.55 -31.22 -21.82
C VAL A 296 32.30 -30.68 -22.51
#